data_AF-A0A7C4TDT2-F1
#
_entry.id   AF-A0A7C4TDT2-F1
#
_cell.length_a   1.000
_cell.length_b   1.000
_cell.length_c   1.000
_cell.angle_alpha   90.00
_cell.angle_beta   90.00
_cell.angle_gamma   90.00
#
_symmetry.space_group_name_H-M   'P 1'
#
loop_
_entity.id
_entity.type
_entity.pdbx_description
1 polymer ?
#
loop_
_entity_poly.entity_id
_entity_poly.type
_entity_poly.pdbx_seq_one_letter_code
_entity_poly.pdbx_strand_id
1 'polypeptide(L)'
;MKGRFYIFTFGCQMNEYDSEYLRRLLLRSGWEQAESMVDADLIMVNTCTVRKKPEIKALSLIGRLCQLKKKNQNLKIGLMGCLAEHKGEEIFSRYPGVNFVIGPGSLSEISRVIQENNLNKRFLAKGIKSIPCLPPVDVREKKVTAFVSIMQGCNNYCSYCVVPYVRGPERSRNYREIIAEIELLVEEGVKEITLLGQNVNSYLWNDSIMVRFPDLLRMISGVDGLKRIRFTTSHPKDLTDELISCFKDIPILCNHIHLPFQAGSNRILSEMGRSYTREHYLNLVGKLREACPDISITTDVMVGFPGETEKDFQDTLDLMERVQFDMAFSFKYSDREGTRAYHMTNKVPEEEKIRRLSVLQELQKNITLEKNRKMVGKVFEVLVEGKSKDGLLRMGRTTNNKIVNFRCDHSPEGDFLNVKITEALNNSLRGEAV
;
A
#
# COMPACT_ATOMS: atom_id res chain seq x y z
N MET A 1 -14.22 -2.19 -32.04
CA MET A 1 -13.88 -2.27 -30.61
C MET A 1 -12.75 -3.27 -30.42
N LYS A 2 -11.71 -2.95 -29.64
CA LYS A 2 -10.52 -3.81 -29.47
C LYS A 2 -10.71 -4.98 -28.49
N GLY A 3 -11.81 -4.99 -27.72
CA GLY A 3 -12.17 -6.04 -26.77
C GLY A 3 -12.45 -5.50 -25.38
N ARG A 4 -12.89 -6.38 -24.48
CA ARG A 4 -13.14 -6.07 -23.07
C ARG A 4 -12.04 -6.64 -22.16
N PHE A 5 -11.68 -5.93 -21.11
CA PHE A 5 -10.66 -6.37 -20.15
C PHE A 5 -11.18 -6.46 -18.72
N TYR A 6 -10.60 -7.36 -17.93
CA TYR A 6 -10.87 -7.50 -16.49
C TYR A 6 -9.57 -7.64 -15.71
N ILE A 7 -9.42 -6.92 -14.60
CA ILE A 7 -8.21 -6.94 -13.78
C ILE A 7 -8.53 -7.49 -12.39
N PHE A 8 -7.80 -8.53 -11.99
CA PHE A 8 -7.76 -9.02 -10.61
C PHE A 8 -6.54 -8.45 -9.92
N THR A 9 -6.75 -7.61 -8.90
CA THR A 9 -5.66 -7.09 -8.07
C THR A 9 -5.58 -7.86 -6.76
N PHE A 10 -4.38 -8.34 -6.44
CA PHE A 10 -4.04 -8.93 -5.15
C PHE A 10 -2.75 -8.30 -4.62
N GLY A 11 -2.72 -7.90 -3.35
CA GLY A 11 -1.48 -7.45 -2.72
C GLY A 11 -1.66 -6.18 -1.91
N CYS A 12 -0.91 -5.14 -2.30
CA CYS A 12 -0.85 -3.86 -1.58
C CYS A 12 -1.29 -2.69 -2.46
N GLN A 13 -1.25 -1.49 -1.89
CA GLN A 13 -1.59 -0.22 -2.52
C GLN A 13 -0.77 0.03 -3.80
N MET A 14 0.48 -0.42 -3.87
CA MET A 14 1.27 -0.36 -5.11
C MET A 14 0.65 -1.22 -6.21
N ASN A 15 0.10 -2.39 -5.88
CA ASN A 15 -0.59 -3.21 -6.88
C ASN A 15 -1.89 -2.53 -7.33
N GLU A 16 -2.63 -1.87 -6.44
CA GLU A 16 -3.81 -1.08 -6.84
C GLU A 16 -3.42 0.06 -7.80
N TYR A 17 -2.33 0.78 -7.51
CA TYR A 17 -1.79 1.80 -8.41
C TYR A 17 -1.34 1.21 -9.77
N ASP A 18 -0.58 0.11 -9.75
CA ASP A 18 -0.13 -0.60 -10.96
C ASP A 18 -1.33 -1.06 -11.82
N SER A 19 -2.43 -1.50 -11.18
CA SER A 19 -3.68 -1.89 -11.85
C SER A 19 -4.44 -0.69 -12.42
N GLU A 20 -4.49 0.44 -11.71
CA GLU A 20 -5.10 1.67 -12.22
C GLU A 20 -4.35 2.21 -13.43
N TYR A 21 -3.00 2.22 -13.38
CA TYR A 21 -2.17 2.56 -14.53
C TYR A 21 -2.54 1.72 -15.75
N LEU A 22 -2.63 0.40 -15.57
CA LEU A 22 -3.00 -0.51 -16.66
C LEU A 22 -4.43 -0.26 -17.17
N ARG A 23 -5.39 -0.07 -16.26
CA ARG A 23 -6.77 0.26 -16.62
C ARG A 23 -6.83 1.50 -17.51
N ARG A 24 -6.20 2.60 -17.10
CA ARG A 24 -6.18 3.85 -17.88
C ARG A 24 -5.48 3.68 -19.22
N LEU A 25 -4.38 2.93 -19.27
CA LEU A 25 -3.66 2.65 -20.51
C LEU A 25 -4.50 1.85 -21.51
N LEU A 26 -5.26 0.86 -21.03
CA LEU A 26 -6.21 0.07 -21.83
C LEU A 26 -7.38 0.92 -22.34
N LEU A 27 -7.98 1.73 -21.47
CA LEU A 27 -9.07 2.66 -21.84
C LEU A 27 -8.61 3.64 -22.92
N ARG A 28 -7.45 4.29 -22.74
CA ARG A 28 -6.85 5.19 -23.74
C ARG A 28 -6.56 4.48 -25.07
N SER A 29 -6.32 3.17 -25.03
CA SER A 29 -6.06 2.35 -26.22
C SER A 29 -7.32 1.87 -26.93
N GLY A 30 -8.52 2.18 -26.41
CA GLY A 30 -9.83 1.82 -26.98
C GLY A 30 -10.39 0.49 -26.51
N TRP A 31 -9.91 -0.04 -25.38
CA TRP A 31 -10.50 -1.20 -24.71
C TRP A 31 -11.56 -0.77 -23.70
N GLU A 32 -12.51 -1.65 -23.41
CA GLU A 32 -13.57 -1.40 -22.43
C GLU A 32 -13.40 -2.28 -21.20
N GLN A 33 -13.72 -1.77 -20.01
CA GLN A 33 -13.71 -2.58 -18.81
C GLN A 33 -14.93 -3.52 -18.79
N ALA A 34 -14.71 -4.81 -18.58
CA ALA A 34 -15.76 -5.80 -18.43
C ALA A 34 -16.42 -5.71 -17.04
N GLU A 35 -17.72 -5.95 -16.96
CA GLU A 35 -18.45 -6.05 -15.68
C GLU A 35 -18.11 -7.35 -14.94
N SER A 36 -17.80 -8.41 -15.69
CA SER A 36 -17.43 -9.70 -15.15
C SER A 36 -16.24 -10.31 -15.89
N MET A 37 -15.55 -11.25 -15.25
CA MET A 37 -14.47 -12.01 -15.89
C MET A 37 -14.96 -12.90 -17.05
N VAL A 38 -16.27 -13.17 -17.15
CA VAL A 38 -16.83 -14.03 -18.21
C VAL A 38 -16.92 -13.27 -19.53
N ASP A 39 -17.12 -11.95 -19.47
CA ASP A 39 -17.30 -11.07 -20.63
C ASP A 39 -15.99 -10.48 -21.15
N ALA A 40 -14.86 -10.91 -20.58
CA ALA A 40 -13.55 -10.34 -20.87
C ALA A 40 -12.82 -11.13 -21.97
N ASP A 41 -12.26 -10.39 -22.94
CA ASP A 41 -11.32 -10.90 -23.94
C ASP A 41 -9.88 -10.91 -23.40
N LEU A 42 -9.61 -10.08 -22.40
CA LEU A 42 -8.33 -9.98 -21.70
C LEU A 42 -8.52 -10.02 -20.18
N ILE A 43 -7.88 -10.97 -19.50
CA ILE A 43 -7.85 -11.03 -18.05
C ILE A 43 -6.43 -10.81 -17.53
N MET A 44 -6.27 -9.82 -16.67
CA MET A 44 -5.02 -9.46 -16.03
C MET A 44 -5.04 -9.86 -14.56
N VAL A 45 -4.02 -10.57 -14.10
CA VAL A 45 -3.84 -10.90 -12.68
C VAL A 45 -2.62 -10.13 -12.18
N ASN A 46 -2.85 -9.07 -11.39
CA ASN A 46 -1.80 -8.32 -10.73
C ASN A 46 -1.61 -8.86 -9.31
N THR A 47 -0.41 -9.32 -8.97
CA THR A 47 -0.16 -9.89 -7.65
C THR A 47 1.19 -9.55 -7.04
N CYS A 48 1.18 -9.45 -5.71
CA CYS A 48 2.37 -9.35 -4.89
C CYS A 48 3.00 -10.74 -4.60
N THR A 49 4.32 -10.78 -4.32
CA THR A 49 5.05 -11.94 -3.76
C THR A 49 5.52 -11.70 -2.32
N VAL A 50 5.32 -10.48 -1.80
CA VAL A 50 5.69 -10.13 -0.42
C VAL A 50 4.82 -10.90 0.59
N ARG A 51 3.58 -11.25 0.26
CA ARG A 51 2.70 -12.01 1.18
C ARG A 51 2.31 -13.34 0.54
N LYS A 52 2.53 -14.44 1.27
CA LYS A 52 2.26 -15.81 0.80
C LYS A 52 0.80 -16.05 0.39
N LYS A 53 -0.15 -15.48 1.11
CA LYS A 53 -1.60 -15.66 0.84
C LYS A 53 -2.04 -15.04 -0.50
N PRO A 54 -1.72 -13.77 -0.82
CA PRO A 54 -1.92 -13.21 -2.16
C PRO A 54 -1.31 -14.06 -3.29
N GLU A 55 -0.06 -14.52 -3.14
CA GLU A 55 0.60 -15.37 -4.15
C GLU A 55 -0.20 -16.65 -4.42
N ILE A 56 -0.61 -17.39 -3.38
CA ILE A 56 -1.40 -18.61 -3.53
C ILE A 56 -2.74 -18.34 -4.23
N LYS A 57 -3.44 -17.24 -3.87
CA LYS A 57 -4.71 -16.87 -4.49
C LYS A 57 -4.56 -16.58 -5.99
N ALA A 58 -3.52 -15.83 -6.36
CA ALA A 58 -3.25 -15.49 -7.75
C ALA A 58 -2.92 -16.74 -8.59
N LEU A 59 -2.04 -17.61 -8.09
CA LEU A 59 -1.68 -18.87 -8.77
C LEU A 59 -2.89 -19.81 -8.94
N SER A 60 -3.74 -19.91 -7.92
CA SER A 60 -4.99 -20.67 -7.99
C SER A 60 -5.97 -20.10 -9.02
N LEU A 61 -6.10 -18.77 -9.10
CA LEU A 61 -6.91 -18.10 -10.11
C LEU A 61 -6.36 -18.36 -11.53
N ILE A 62 -5.05 -18.19 -11.76
CA ILE A 62 -4.42 -18.45 -13.06
C ILE A 62 -4.70 -19.88 -13.53
N GLY A 63 -4.62 -20.87 -12.64
CA GLY A 63 -4.97 -22.26 -12.96
C GLY A 63 -6.39 -22.40 -13.49
N ARG A 64 -7.37 -21.75 -12.86
CA ARG A 64 -8.78 -21.75 -13.31
C ARG A 64 -8.96 -21.02 -14.64
N LEU A 65 -8.28 -19.87 -14.83
CA LEU A 65 -8.33 -19.13 -16.08
C LEU A 65 -7.76 -19.94 -17.25
N CYS A 66 -6.68 -20.68 -17.05
CA CYS A 66 -6.13 -21.60 -18.04
C CYS A 66 -7.13 -22.69 -18.45
N GLN A 67 -7.97 -23.18 -17.53
CA GLN A 67 -9.05 -24.12 -17.87
C GLN A 67 -10.15 -23.43 -18.69
N LEU A 68 -10.52 -22.20 -18.33
CA LEU A 68 -11.53 -21.43 -19.05
C LEU A 68 -11.09 -21.11 -20.49
N LYS A 69 -9.81 -20.79 -20.68
CA LYS A 69 -9.21 -20.56 -22.00
C LYS A 69 -9.25 -21.79 -22.91
N LYS A 70 -9.30 -23.02 -22.36
CA LYS A 70 -9.53 -24.23 -23.20
C LYS A 70 -10.87 -24.18 -23.92
N LYS A 71 -11.88 -23.56 -23.30
CA LYS A 71 -13.23 -23.36 -23.86
C LYS A 71 -13.32 -22.11 -24.73
N ASN A 72 -12.58 -21.05 -24.39
CA ASN A 72 -12.47 -19.82 -25.18
C ASN A 72 -11.00 -19.55 -25.55
N GLN A 73 -10.58 -20.03 -26.73
CA GLN A 73 -9.20 -19.88 -27.19
C GLN A 73 -8.80 -18.42 -27.49
N ASN A 74 -9.79 -17.54 -27.66
CA ASN A 74 -9.54 -16.11 -27.91
C ASN A 74 -9.14 -15.36 -26.64
N LEU A 75 -9.54 -15.85 -25.46
CA LEU A 75 -9.19 -15.25 -24.17
C LEU A 75 -7.67 -15.10 -23.98
N LYS A 76 -7.25 -13.89 -23.63
CA LYS A 76 -5.87 -13.58 -23.25
C LYS A 76 -5.73 -13.50 -21.74
N ILE A 77 -4.65 -14.06 -21.22
CA ILE A 77 -4.35 -14.09 -19.78
C ILE A 77 -2.97 -13.48 -19.57
N GLY A 78 -2.91 -12.41 -18.78
CA GLY A 78 -1.66 -11.78 -18.36
C GLY A 78 -1.42 -11.87 -16.86
N LEU A 79 -0.17 -12.02 -16.46
CA LEU A 79 0.28 -11.89 -15.08
C LEU A 79 1.14 -10.64 -14.93
N MET A 80 0.90 -9.84 -13.90
CA MET A 80 1.73 -8.69 -13.57
C MET A 80 2.05 -8.57 -12.08
N GLY A 81 2.97 -7.66 -11.76
CA GLY A 81 3.35 -7.33 -10.38
C GLY A 81 4.56 -8.13 -9.89
N CYS A 82 4.85 -8.07 -8.60
CA CYS A 82 6.11 -8.61 -8.06
C CYS A 82 6.28 -10.13 -8.25
N LEU A 83 5.18 -10.90 -8.35
CA LEU A 83 5.28 -12.33 -8.66
C LEU A 83 5.77 -12.58 -10.10
N ALA A 84 5.37 -11.71 -11.04
CA ALA A 84 5.85 -11.75 -12.42
C ALA A 84 7.35 -11.50 -12.50
N GLU A 85 7.87 -10.57 -11.69
CA GLU A 85 9.31 -10.31 -11.62
C GLU A 85 10.07 -11.52 -11.03
N HIS A 86 9.58 -12.08 -9.92
CA HIS A 86 10.26 -13.14 -9.21
C HIS A 86 10.22 -14.49 -9.94
N LYS A 87 9.03 -14.97 -10.33
CA LYS A 87 8.80 -16.32 -10.86
C LYS A 87 8.33 -16.35 -12.32
N GLY A 88 8.50 -15.24 -13.05
CA GLY A 88 7.84 -15.07 -14.36
C GLY A 88 8.18 -16.12 -15.41
N GLU A 89 9.40 -16.66 -15.41
CA GLU A 89 9.85 -17.67 -16.36
C GLU A 89 9.16 -19.03 -16.12
N GLU A 90 9.05 -19.43 -14.85
CA GLU A 90 8.36 -20.65 -14.42
C GLU A 90 6.85 -20.60 -14.66
N ILE A 91 6.25 -19.40 -14.73
CA ILE A 91 4.81 -19.26 -14.95
C ILE A 91 4.39 -19.83 -16.30
N PHE A 92 5.20 -19.67 -17.35
CA PHE A 92 4.85 -20.20 -18.68
C PHE A 92 4.91 -21.71 -18.76
N SER A 93 5.85 -22.34 -18.04
CA SER A 93 5.96 -23.81 -17.99
C SER A 93 4.84 -24.41 -17.13
N ARG A 94 4.55 -23.79 -15.98
CA ARG A 94 3.51 -24.26 -15.05
C ARG A 94 2.09 -23.96 -15.51
N TYR A 95 1.88 -22.84 -16.21
CA TYR A 95 0.57 -22.39 -16.69
C TYR A 95 0.63 -22.04 -18.18
N PRO A 96 0.60 -23.04 -19.09
CA PRO A 96 0.78 -22.82 -20.53
C PRO A 96 -0.26 -21.89 -21.18
N GLY A 97 -1.40 -21.69 -20.54
CA GLY A 97 -2.45 -20.77 -20.99
C GLY A 97 -2.14 -19.29 -20.79
N VAL A 98 -1.11 -18.93 -20.03
CA VAL A 98 -0.69 -17.54 -19.83
C VAL A 98 -0.01 -17.01 -21.09
N ASN A 99 -0.46 -15.85 -21.57
CA ASN A 99 0.06 -15.19 -22.77
C ASN A 99 1.26 -14.28 -22.45
N PHE A 100 1.19 -13.52 -21.36
CA PHE A 100 2.26 -12.58 -21.05
C PHE A 100 2.45 -12.37 -19.56
N VAL A 101 3.69 -12.03 -19.20
CA VAL A 101 4.15 -11.85 -17.84
C VAL A 101 4.95 -10.56 -17.77
N ILE A 102 4.52 -9.61 -16.94
CA ILE A 102 5.07 -8.26 -16.89
C ILE A 102 5.42 -7.86 -15.44
N GLY A 103 6.71 -7.66 -15.17
CA GLY A 103 7.19 -7.14 -13.91
C GLY A 103 6.75 -5.70 -13.63
N PRO A 104 6.77 -5.26 -12.36
CA PRO A 104 6.26 -3.93 -11.98
C PRO A 104 7.05 -2.78 -12.60
N GLY A 105 8.33 -2.97 -12.94
CA GLY A 105 9.15 -1.94 -13.60
C GLY A 105 9.05 -1.90 -15.13
N SER A 106 8.22 -2.75 -15.73
CA SER A 106 8.07 -2.89 -17.18
C SER A 106 6.62 -2.67 -17.65
N LEU A 107 5.78 -2.01 -16.84
CA LEU A 107 4.36 -1.87 -17.12
C LEU A 107 4.05 -1.13 -18.41
N SER A 108 4.89 -0.19 -18.83
CA SER A 108 4.74 0.51 -20.12
C SER A 108 4.82 -0.41 -21.33
N GLU A 109 5.46 -1.58 -21.21
CA GLU A 109 5.60 -2.55 -22.31
C GLU A 109 4.26 -3.18 -22.71
N ILE A 110 3.23 -3.11 -21.86
CA ILE A 110 1.93 -3.67 -22.19
C ILE A 110 1.30 -2.98 -23.40
N SER A 111 1.59 -1.69 -23.63
CA SER A 111 1.16 -0.98 -24.84
C SER A 111 1.67 -1.67 -26.10
N ARG A 112 2.92 -2.13 -26.09
CA ARG A 112 3.53 -2.87 -27.19
C ARG A 112 2.84 -4.21 -27.41
N VAL A 113 2.59 -4.93 -26.31
CA VAL A 113 1.87 -6.22 -26.33
C VAL A 113 0.46 -6.08 -26.93
N ILE A 114 -0.24 -4.99 -26.58
CA ILE A 114 -1.60 -4.70 -27.06
C ILE A 114 -1.60 -4.22 -28.52
N GLN A 115 -0.66 -3.36 -28.92
CA GLN A 115 -0.64 -2.73 -30.24
C GLN A 115 -0.18 -3.67 -31.35
N GLU A 116 0.80 -4.54 -31.09
CA GLU A 116 1.39 -5.40 -32.12
C GLU A 116 0.49 -6.60 -32.50
N ASN A 117 -0.74 -6.73 -31.96
CA ASN A 117 -1.59 -7.93 -32.04
C ASN A 117 -0.86 -9.24 -31.66
N ASN A 118 0.29 -9.12 -31.00
CA ASN A 118 1.16 -10.21 -30.59
C ASN A 118 0.67 -10.92 -29.32
N LEU A 119 -0.58 -10.67 -28.89
CA LEU A 119 -1.21 -11.31 -27.72
C LEU A 119 -1.23 -12.84 -27.80
N ASN A 120 -1.03 -13.43 -28.99
CA ASN A 120 -0.92 -14.88 -29.20
C ASN A 120 0.48 -15.45 -28.92
N LYS A 121 1.53 -14.61 -28.85
CA LYS A 121 2.89 -15.03 -28.53
C LYS A 121 3.15 -14.88 -27.03
N ARG A 122 4.00 -15.76 -26.49
CA ARG A 122 4.49 -15.62 -25.11
C ARG A 122 5.38 -14.39 -25.02
N PHE A 123 5.05 -13.47 -24.11
CA PHE A 123 5.82 -12.25 -23.89
C PHE A 123 6.23 -12.11 -22.42
N LEU A 124 7.52 -11.95 -22.18
CA LEU A 124 8.09 -11.73 -20.86
C LEU A 124 8.79 -10.37 -20.83
N ALA A 125 8.36 -9.49 -19.93
CA ALA A 125 9.07 -8.26 -19.64
C ALA A 125 9.37 -8.18 -18.14
N LYS A 126 10.65 -8.15 -17.79
CA LYS A 126 11.19 -8.05 -16.44
C LYS A 126 12.19 -6.91 -16.38
N GLY A 127 12.52 -6.47 -15.17
CA GLY A 127 13.42 -5.36 -14.93
C GLY A 127 12.73 -4.00 -14.94
N ILE A 128 13.50 -2.99 -14.54
CA ILE A 128 12.99 -1.64 -14.25
C ILE A 128 13.45 -0.68 -15.33
N LYS A 129 12.49 -0.30 -16.18
CA LYS A 129 12.67 0.66 -17.26
C LYS A 129 12.24 2.06 -16.82
N SER A 130 11.05 2.17 -16.26
CA SER A 130 10.48 3.44 -15.79
C SER A 130 9.53 3.23 -14.63
N ILE A 131 9.24 4.31 -13.91
CA ILE A 131 8.15 4.35 -12.92
C ILE A 131 6.89 4.81 -13.68
N PRO A 132 5.78 4.08 -13.63
CA PRO A 132 4.58 4.44 -14.38
C PRO A 132 3.93 5.73 -13.86
N CYS A 133 3.52 6.59 -14.79
CA CYS A 133 2.69 7.77 -14.55
C CYS A 133 1.28 7.52 -15.11
N LEU A 134 0.24 7.87 -14.37
CA LEU A 134 -1.13 7.63 -14.83
C LEU A 134 -1.40 8.40 -16.13
N PRO A 135 -1.79 7.73 -17.23
CA PRO A 135 -2.14 8.44 -18.45
C PRO A 135 -3.50 9.15 -18.28
N PRO A 136 -3.69 10.32 -18.91
CA PRO A 136 -4.99 11.00 -18.90
C PRO A 136 -6.02 10.17 -19.66
N VAL A 137 -7.23 10.09 -19.10
CA VAL A 137 -8.38 9.39 -19.68
C VAL A 137 -9.67 10.07 -19.20
N ASP A 138 -10.69 10.08 -20.04
CA ASP A 138 -12.04 10.49 -19.62
C ASP A 138 -12.65 9.39 -18.75
N VAL A 139 -12.37 9.42 -17.45
CA VAL A 139 -12.94 8.46 -16.50
C VAL A 139 -14.36 8.89 -16.13
N ARG A 140 -15.35 8.04 -16.41
CA ARG A 140 -16.75 8.28 -15.99
C ARG A 140 -16.95 8.08 -14.49
N GLU A 141 -16.13 7.24 -13.85
CA GLU A 141 -16.14 6.98 -12.42
C GLU A 141 -15.32 8.04 -11.68
N LYS A 142 -15.99 8.92 -10.93
CA LYS A 142 -15.32 9.87 -10.04
C LYS A 142 -14.80 9.16 -8.81
N LYS A 143 -13.49 9.23 -8.57
CA LYS A 143 -12.86 8.74 -7.32
C LYS A 143 -12.65 9.91 -6.38
N VAL A 144 -12.96 9.71 -5.10
CA VAL A 144 -12.72 10.70 -4.04
C VAL A 144 -11.26 10.68 -3.58
N THR A 145 -10.64 9.50 -3.59
CA THR A 145 -9.26 9.28 -3.15
C THR A 145 -8.43 8.59 -4.22
N ALA A 146 -7.13 8.87 -4.26
CA ALA A 146 -6.22 8.24 -5.19
C ALA A 146 -4.86 7.91 -4.58
N PHE A 147 -4.21 6.89 -5.14
CA PHE A 147 -2.81 6.57 -4.86
C PHE A 147 -1.91 7.24 -5.90
N VAL A 148 -0.76 7.74 -5.46
CA VAL A 148 0.23 8.40 -6.32
C VAL A 148 1.60 7.82 -6.01
N SER A 149 2.20 7.10 -6.95
CA SER A 149 3.52 6.48 -6.74
C SER A 149 4.64 7.50 -6.96
N ILE A 150 5.30 7.95 -5.91
CA ILE A 150 6.37 8.96 -6.00
C ILE A 150 7.75 8.34 -6.21
N MET A 151 7.90 7.04 -5.97
CA MET A 151 9.17 6.33 -6.07
C MET A 151 8.96 4.82 -6.14
N GLN A 152 10.00 4.10 -6.54
CA GLN A 152 10.02 2.65 -6.58
C GLN A 152 11.36 2.10 -6.08
N GLY A 153 11.34 0.89 -5.53
CA GLY A 153 12.53 0.18 -5.07
C GLY A 153 12.93 0.58 -3.66
N CYS A 154 13.90 -0.13 -3.09
CA CYS A 154 14.33 0.13 -1.71
C CYS A 154 15.78 -0.31 -1.49
N ASN A 155 16.57 0.57 -0.86
CA ASN A 155 18.00 0.33 -0.57
C ASN A 155 18.26 -0.19 0.86
N ASN A 156 17.23 -0.53 1.65
CA ASN A 156 17.40 -0.95 3.05
C ASN A 156 17.88 -2.40 3.23
N TYR A 157 17.74 -3.28 2.21
CA TYR A 157 18.18 -4.68 2.24
C TYR A 157 17.95 -5.43 3.58
N CYS A 158 16.77 -5.23 4.20
CA CYS A 158 16.41 -5.93 5.43
C CYS A 158 16.45 -7.45 5.20
N SER A 159 16.94 -8.21 6.18
CA SER A 159 17.31 -9.62 5.99
C SER A 159 16.14 -10.52 5.54
N TYR A 160 14.89 -10.15 5.84
CA TYR A 160 13.68 -10.88 5.43
C TYR A 160 12.96 -10.31 4.20
N CYS A 161 13.43 -9.17 3.66
CA CYS A 161 12.67 -8.41 2.68
C CYS A 161 13.08 -8.76 1.25
N VAL A 162 12.12 -9.22 0.44
CA VAL A 162 12.35 -9.55 -0.98
C VAL A 162 12.27 -8.32 -1.90
N VAL A 163 11.76 -7.20 -1.40
CA VAL A 163 11.46 -5.99 -2.19
C VAL A 163 12.63 -5.49 -3.03
N PRO A 164 13.88 -5.40 -2.52
CA PRO A 164 15.02 -4.94 -3.32
C PRO A 164 15.28 -5.80 -4.57
N TYR A 165 14.90 -7.08 -4.54
CA TYR A 165 15.11 -8.00 -5.66
C TYR A 165 13.98 -7.96 -6.70
N VAL A 166 12.75 -7.62 -6.29
CA VAL A 166 11.56 -7.64 -7.17
C VAL A 166 11.07 -6.26 -7.60
N ARG A 167 11.53 -5.20 -6.93
CA ARG A 167 11.30 -3.80 -7.32
C ARG A 167 12.59 -3.00 -7.49
N GLY A 168 13.75 -3.65 -7.32
CA GLY A 168 15.08 -3.11 -7.57
C GLY A 168 15.54 -2.01 -6.63
N PRO A 169 16.62 -1.30 -7.01
CA PRO A 169 17.15 -0.20 -6.23
C PRO A 169 16.18 0.99 -6.23
N GLU A 170 16.33 1.82 -5.22
CA GLU A 170 15.52 3.00 -5.04
C GLU A 170 15.67 3.99 -6.20
N ARG A 171 14.54 4.46 -6.73
CA ARG A 171 14.45 5.49 -7.76
C ARG A 171 13.27 6.41 -7.45
N SER A 172 13.54 7.70 -7.38
CA SER A 172 12.52 8.75 -7.22
C SER A 172 11.93 9.12 -8.57
N ARG A 173 10.63 9.43 -8.60
CA ARG A 173 9.95 10.02 -9.77
C ARG A 173 10.22 11.52 -9.82
N ASN A 174 10.22 12.10 -11.02
CA ASN A 174 10.36 13.54 -11.20
C ASN A 174 9.24 14.27 -10.47
N TYR A 175 9.58 15.26 -9.64
CA TYR A 175 8.59 16.03 -8.87
C TYR A 175 7.57 16.73 -9.77
N ARG A 176 7.95 17.19 -10.96
CA ARG A 176 7.02 17.85 -11.90
C ARG A 176 5.96 16.87 -12.43
N GLU A 177 6.37 15.63 -12.72
CA GLU A 177 5.44 14.58 -13.14
C GLU A 177 4.51 14.18 -11.99
N ILE A 178 5.00 14.20 -10.75
CA ILE A 178 4.17 13.96 -9.56
C ILE A 178 3.11 15.04 -9.41
N ILE A 179 3.49 16.31 -9.51
CA ILE A 179 2.56 17.43 -9.40
C ILE A 179 1.53 17.39 -10.53
N ALA A 180 1.95 17.21 -11.78
CA ALA A 180 1.04 17.11 -12.93
C ALA A 180 0.04 15.95 -12.81
N GLU A 181 0.47 14.79 -12.29
CA GLU A 181 -0.43 13.67 -12.02
C GLU A 181 -1.45 14.00 -10.93
N ILE A 182 -1.06 14.73 -9.89
CA ILE A 182 -1.96 15.15 -8.80
C ILE A 182 -2.95 16.19 -9.31
N GLU A 183 -2.52 17.17 -10.10
CA GLU A 183 -3.38 18.17 -10.74
C GLU A 183 -4.47 17.49 -11.58
N LEU A 184 -4.10 16.55 -12.44
CA LEU A 184 -5.03 15.74 -13.23
C LEU A 184 -6.04 15.00 -12.34
N LEU A 185 -5.58 14.36 -11.25
CA LEU A 185 -6.47 13.65 -10.33
C LEU A 185 -7.46 14.60 -9.63
N VAL A 186 -7.01 15.80 -9.27
CA VAL A 186 -7.88 16.82 -8.65
C VAL A 186 -8.93 17.32 -9.64
N GLU A 187 -8.57 17.53 -10.90
CA GLU A 187 -9.51 17.86 -11.98
C GLU A 187 -10.59 16.78 -12.17
N GLU A 188 -10.22 15.50 -11.98
CA GLU A 188 -11.13 14.36 -12.00
C GLU A 188 -12.00 14.22 -10.73
N GLY A 189 -11.80 15.10 -9.74
CA GLY A 189 -12.61 15.19 -8.52
C GLY A 189 -11.97 14.59 -7.26
N VAL A 190 -10.72 14.12 -7.33
CA VAL A 190 -10.01 13.58 -6.16
C VAL A 190 -9.78 14.70 -5.13
N LYS A 191 -10.06 14.40 -3.86
CA LYS A 191 -9.88 15.31 -2.72
C LYS A 191 -8.71 14.92 -1.83
N GLU A 192 -8.40 13.63 -1.74
CA GLU A 192 -7.30 13.09 -0.93
C GLU A 192 -6.38 12.20 -1.75
N ILE A 193 -5.08 12.44 -1.66
CA ILE A 193 -4.06 11.60 -2.28
C ILE A 193 -3.21 10.89 -1.22
N THR A 194 -2.85 9.64 -1.49
CA THR A 194 -1.88 8.88 -0.68
C THR A 194 -0.63 8.60 -1.49
N LEU A 195 0.48 9.22 -1.09
CA LEU A 195 1.79 9.02 -1.69
C LEU A 195 2.32 7.63 -1.36
N LEU A 196 2.73 6.91 -2.39
CA LEU A 196 3.22 5.56 -2.30
C LEU A 196 4.70 5.46 -2.68
N GLY A 197 5.38 4.58 -1.96
CA GLY A 197 6.76 4.17 -2.18
C GLY A 197 7.07 2.98 -1.28
N GLN A 198 8.26 2.39 -1.45
CA GLN A 198 8.76 1.38 -0.51
C GLN A 198 9.47 2.01 0.70
N ASN A 199 9.88 3.27 0.58
CA ASN A 199 10.38 4.10 1.66
C ASN A 199 10.21 5.59 1.29
N VAL A 200 8.99 6.12 1.40
CA VAL A 200 8.66 7.48 0.91
C VAL A 200 9.57 8.56 1.51
N ASN A 201 10.02 8.34 2.74
CA ASN A 201 10.89 9.25 3.48
C ASN A 201 12.24 9.51 2.80
N SER A 202 12.76 8.56 2.03
CA SER A 202 14.05 8.71 1.33
C SER A 202 13.92 9.29 -0.08
N TYR A 203 12.72 9.76 -0.46
CA TYR A 203 12.54 10.47 -1.73
C TYR A 203 13.56 11.62 -1.86
N LEU A 204 14.31 11.55 -2.94
CA LEU A 204 15.30 12.53 -3.35
C LEU A 204 15.30 12.61 -4.87
N TRP A 205 14.94 13.77 -5.40
CA TRP A 205 15.15 14.12 -6.80
C TRP A 205 16.30 15.11 -6.88
N ASN A 206 17.31 14.78 -7.69
CA ASN A 206 18.49 15.62 -7.86
C ASN A 206 18.80 15.75 -9.34
N ASP A 207 18.39 16.88 -9.91
CA ASP A 207 18.69 17.25 -11.30
C ASP A 207 19.12 18.73 -11.30
N SER A 208 18.32 19.65 -11.86
CA SER A 208 18.61 21.09 -11.80
C SER A 208 18.41 21.71 -10.41
N ILE A 209 17.52 21.10 -9.61
CA ILE A 209 17.29 21.44 -8.20
C ILE A 209 17.26 20.15 -7.38
N MET A 210 17.63 20.26 -6.11
CA MET A 210 17.46 19.18 -5.14
C MET A 210 16.08 19.31 -4.49
N VAL A 211 15.27 18.25 -4.58
CA VAL A 211 13.96 18.15 -3.92
C VAL A 211 13.94 16.90 -3.05
N ARG A 212 13.85 17.08 -1.73
CA ARG A 212 13.70 16.00 -0.76
C ARG A 212 12.23 15.78 -0.44
N PHE A 213 11.92 14.74 0.32
CA PHE A 213 10.52 14.43 0.66
C PHE A 213 9.74 15.58 1.35
N PRO A 214 10.30 16.30 2.36
CA PRO A 214 9.61 17.47 2.94
C PRO A 214 9.33 18.56 1.92
N ASP A 215 10.29 18.83 1.01
CA ASP A 215 10.16 19.82 -0.05
C ASP A 215 9.01 19.43 -1.00
N LEU A 216 8.94 18.15 -1.38
CA LEU A 216 7.86 17.62 -2.21
C LEU A 216 6.49 17.75 -1.52
N LEU A 217 6.38 17.45 -0.23
CA LEU A 217 5.12 17.64 0.51
C LEU A 217 4.65 19.10 0.49
N ARG A 218 5.58 20.05 0.67
CA ARG A 218 5.28 21.49 0.59
C ARG A 218 4.84 21.89 -0.82
N MET A 219 5.50 21.39 -1.87
CA MET A 219 5.09 21.63 -3.26
C MET A 219 3.69 21.08 -3.55
N ILE A 220 3.41 19.83 -3.16
CA ILE A 220 2.09 19.20 -3.34
C ILE A 220 1.01 19.97 -2.57
N SER A 221 1.34 20.51 -1.39
CA SER A 221 0.39 21.29 -0.61
C SER A 221 -0.09 22.58 -1.27
N GLY A 222 0.63 23.06 -2.29
CA GLY A 222 0.24 24.21 -3.10
C GLY A 222 -0.65 23.88 -4.30
N VAL A 223 -1.02 22.61 -4.53
CA VAL A 223 -1.91 22.23 -5.64
C VAL A 223 -3.34 22.64 -5.32
N ASP A 224 -3.89 23.54 -6.13
CA ASP A 224 -5.24 24.05 -5.98
C ASP A 224 -6.28 22.91 -6.05
N GLY A 225 -7.22 22.91 -5.11
CA GLY A 225 -8.31 21.94 -5.05
C GLY A 225 -7.99 20.66 -4.27
N LEU A 226 -6.71 20.34 -4.03
CA LEU A 226 -6.31 19.22 -3.16
C LEU A 226 -6.65 19.55 -1.69
N LYS A 227 -7.28 18.60 -0.98
CA LYS A 227 -7.76 18.83 0.39
C LYS A 227 -7.01 18.05 1.45
N ARG A 228 -6.48 16.87 1.13
CA ARG A 228 -5.72 16.04 2.07
C ARG A 228 -4.56 15.32 1.39
N ILE A 229 -3.42 15.28 2.09
CA ILE A 229 -2.24 14.50 1.73
C ILE A 229 -2.05 13.40 2.79
N ARG A 230 -1.80 12.18 2.34
CA ARG A 230 -1.27 11.09 3.14
C ARG A 230 -0.03 10.53 2.49
N PHE A 231 0.75 9.81 3.28
CA PHE A 231 1.78 8.92 2.77
C PHE A 231 1.85 7.67 3.63
N THR A 232 2.40 6.60 3.06
CA THR A 232 2.62 5.35 3.79
C THR A 232 3.99 4.78 3.44
N THR A 233 4.43 3.84 4.28
CA THR A 233 5.73 3.16 4.15
C THR A 233 6.89 4.05 4.56
N SER A 234 6.86 4.52 5.81
CA SER A 234 7.98 5.24 6.41
C SER A 234 9.00 4.29 7.02
N HIS A 235 10.27 4.68 6.98
CA HIS A 235 11.34 3.96 7.67
C HIS A 235 11.87 4.83 8.83
N PRO A 236 11.99 4.32 10.07
CA PRO A 236 12.45 5.11 11.21
C PRO A 236 13.77 5.85 10.99
N LYS A 237 14.74 5.20 10.33
CA LYS A 237 16.04 5.82 10.00
C LYS A 237 15.94 7.10 9.15
N ASP A 238 14.88 7.25 8.34
CA ASP A 238 14.72 8.34 7.36
C ASP A 238 13.65 9.35 7.83
N LEU A 239 13.13 9.22 9.05
CA LEU A 239 12.20 10.17 9.62
C LEU A 239 12.98 11.34 10.26
N THR A 240 13.24 12.37 9.44
CA THR A 240 13.99 13.56 9.87
C THR A 240 13.13 14.52 10.68
N ASP A 241 13.76 15.40 11.46
CA ASP A 241 13.06 16.45 12.23
C ASP A 241 12.29 17.41 11.33
N GLU A 242 12.81 17.68 10.12
CA GLU A 242 12.12 18.49 9.11
C GLU A 242 10.85 17.81 8.58
N LEU A 243 10.88 16.48 8.36
CA LEU A 243 9.68 15.75 7.99
C LEU A 243 8.67 15.68 9.14
N ILE A 244 9.13 15.58 10.38
CA ILE A 244 8.26 15.66 11.56
C ILE A 244 7.59 17.03 11.63
N SER A 245 8.31 18.12 11.34
CA SER A 245 7.76 19.48 11.34
C SER A 245 6.65 19.66 10.28
N CYS A 246 6.70 18.92 9.17
CA CYS A 246 5.63 18.98 8.17
C CYS A 246 4.24 18.67 8.73
N PHE A 247 4.11 17.78 9.73
CA PHE A 247 2.81 17.48 10.37
C PHE A 247 2.23 18.68 11.14
N LYS A 248 3.09 19.63 11.53
CA LYS A 248 2.68 20.90 12.13
C LYS A 248 2.46 21.98 11.08
N ASP A 249 3.34 22.04 10.08
CA ASP A 249 3.44 23.17 9.15
C ASP A 249 2.52 23.07 7.93
N ILE A 250 2.06 21.86 7.57
CA ILE A 250 1.25 21.62 6.36
C ILE A 250 -0.19 21.25 6.78
N PRO A 251 -1.16 22.18 6.71
CA PRO A 251 -2.51 21.96 7.24
C PRO A 251 -3.27 20.81 6.57
N ILE A 252 -3.02 20.57 5.29
CA ILE A 252 -3.67 19.48 4.54
C ILE A 252 -2.95 18.14 4.70
N LEU A 253 -1.81 18.08 5.40
CA LEU A 253 -1.16 16.81 5.72
C LEU A 253 -1.92 16.16 6.87
N CYS A 254 -2.48 14.99 6.60
CA CYS A 254 -3.26 14.25 7.58
C CYS A 254 -2.44 13.85 8.82
N ASN A 255 -3.08 13.91 10.00
CA ASN A 255 -2.53 13.51 11.31
C ASN A 255 -2.37 11.98 11.45
N HIS A 256 -1.74 11.34 10.48
CA HIS A 256 -1.51 9.90 10.43
C HIS A 256 -0.14 9.61 9.84
N ILE A 257 0.64 8.77 10.54
CA ILE A 257 1.88 8.20 10.02
C ILE A 257 1.86 6.68 10.18
N HIS A 258 2.29 5.98 9.14
CA HIS A 258 2.58 4.56 9.21
C HIS A 258 4.09 4.35 9.37
N LEU A 259 4.53 4.02 10.59
CA LEU A 259 5.93 3.90 10.99
C LEU A 259 6.26 2.49 11.51
N PRO A 260 6.50 1.52 10.61
CA PRO A 260 6.97 0.17 10.95
C PRO A 260 8.19 0.12 11.87
N PHE A 261 8.05 -0.50 13.04
CA PHE A 261 9.18 -0.78 13.94
C PHE A 261 9.71 -2.21 13.78
N GLN A 262 8.87 -3.14 13.32
CA GLN A 262 9.15 -4.56 13.05
C GLN A 262 9.39 -5.44 14.27
N ALA A 263 10.25 -5.03 15.21
CA ALA A 263 10.55 -5.75 16.45
C ALA A 263 11.01 -4.78 17.55
N GLY A 264 10.74 -5.08 18.82
CA GLY A 264 11.10 -4.19 19.93
C GLY A 264 12.49 -4.43 20.52
N SER A 265 13.12 -5.56 20.21
CA SER A 265 14.47 -5.90 20.69
C SER A 265 15.54 -5.35 19.74
N ASN A 266 16.53 -4.65 20.29
CA ASN A 266 17.70 -4.16 19.54
C ASN A 266 18.49 -5.29 18.88
N ARG A 267 18.56 -6.46 19.51
CA ARG A 267 19.24 -7.63 18.95
C ARG A 267 18.52 -8.12 17.68
N ILE A 268 17.20 -8.27 17.74
CA ILE A 268 16.39 -8.70 16.59
C ILE A 268 16.37 -7.63 15.50
N LEU A 269 16.30 -6.34 15.85
CA LEU A 269 16.42 -5.25 14.88
C LEU A 269 17.75 -5.33 14.11
N SER A 270 18.86 -5.57 14.81
CA SER A 270 20.18 -5.76 14.18
C SER A 270 20.20 -6.95 13.21
N GLU A 271 19.70 -8.12 13.63
CA GLU A 271 19.58 -9.32 12.78
C GLU A 271 18.64 -9.13 11.58
N MET A 272 17.62 -8.27 11.74
CA MET A 272 16.73 -7.83 10.67
C MET A 272 17.44 -6.89 9.67
N GLY A 273 18.63 -6.40 9.98
CA GLY A 273 19.35 -5.39 9.20
C GLY A 273 18.76 -3.99 9.37
N ARG A 274 18.19 -3.66 10.53
CA ARG A 274 17.69 -2.32 10.85
C ARG A 274 18.82 -1.48 11.45
N SER A 275 18.97 -0.25 10.94
CA SER A 275 20.02 0.70 11.35
C SER A 275 19.59 1.63 12.50
N TYR A 276 18.56 1.25 13.25
CA TYR A 276 18.00 2.03 14.36
C TYR A 276 17.76 1.13 15.57
N THR A 277 17.71 1.75 16.75
CA THR A 277 17.40 1.07 18.01
C THR A 277 15.99 1.38 18.49
N ARG A 278 15.53 0.62 19.48
CA ARG A 278 14.32 0.83 20.27
C ARG A 278 14.26 2.26 20.82
N GLU A 279 15.35 2.72 21.42
CA GLU A 279 15.44 4.03 22.07
C GLU A 279 15.29 5.16 21.05
N HIS A 280 15.96 5.02 19.90
CA HIS A 280 15.81 5.95 18.78
C HIS A 280 14.35 5.98 18.28
N TYR A 281 13.72 4.82 18.14
CA TYR A 281 12.32 4.74 17.73
C TYR A 281 11.38 5.44 18.73
N LEU A 282 11.54 5.20 20.04
CA LEU A 282 10.74 5.85 21.08
C LEU A 282 10.94 7.37 21.08
N ASN A 283 12.17 7.84 20.84
CA ASN A 283 12.46 9.26 20.71
C ASN A 283 11.75 9.89 19.49
N LEU A 284 11.74 9.22 18.34
CA LEU A 284 11.00 9.67 17.16
C LEU A 284 9.49 9.76 17.43
N VAL A 285 8.91 8.77 18.13
CA VAL A 285 7.51 8.80 18.55
C VAL A 285 7.23 10.00 19.47
N GLY A 286 8.14 10.30 20.39
CA GLY A 286 8.06 11.49 21.24
C GLY A 286 7.99 12.79 20.42
N LYS A 287 8.94 12.97 19.50
CA LYS A 287 8.99 14.14 18.60
C LYS A 287 7.74 14.28 17.73
N LEU A 288 7.22 13.17 17.19
CA LEU A 288 5.98 13.17 16.40
C LEU A 288 4.79 13.68 17.22
N ARG A 289 4.66 13.24 18.48
CA ARG A 289 3.58 13.67 19.39
C ARG A 289 3.75 15.10 19.86
N GLU A 290 4.97 15.59 19.99
CA GLU A 290 5.24 16.99 20.30
C GLU A 290 4.84 17.90 19.13
N ALA A 291 5.19 17.51 17.90
CA ALA A 291 4.85 18.27 16.70
C ALA A 291 3.35 18.21 16.35
N CYS A 292 2.71 17.06 16.56
CA CYS A 292 1.29 16.82 16.29
C CYS A 292 0.69 15.97 17.43
N PRO A 293 0.12 16.60 18.47
CA PRO A 293 -0.41 15.89 19.65
C PRO A 293 -1.47 14.84 19.33
N ASP A 294 -2.28 15.10 18.30
CA ASP A 294 -3.33 14.20 17.85
C ASP A 294 -2.84 13.20 16.79
N ILE A 295 -1.53 13.01 16.56
CA ILE A 295 -1.04 12.10 15.53
C ILE A 295 -1.44 10.64 15.82
N SER A 296 -2.08 10.01 14.84
CA SER A 296 -2.30 8.57 14.85
C SER A 296 -1.10 7.86 14.26
N ILE A 297 -0.53 6.92 15.04
CA ILE A 297 0.65 6.15 14.62
C ILE A 297 0.22 4.71 14.37
N THR A 298 0.40 4.24 13.15
CA THR A 298 0.20 2.83 12.79
C THR A 298 1.52 2.17 12.44
N THR A 299 1.60 0.85 12.53
CA THR A 299 2.88 0.15 12.36
C THR A 299 2.74 -1.25 11.78
N ASP A 300 3.89 -1.83 11.41
CA ASP A 300 4.04 -3.24 11.09
C ASP A 300 4.95 -3.89 12.14
N VAL A 301 4.59 -5.08 12.60
CA VAL A 301 5.36 -5.88 13.57
C VAL A 301 5.41 -7.33 13.13
N MET A 302 6.56 -7.96 13.32
CA MET A 302 6.83 -9.35 12.97
C MET A 302 7.22 -10.12 14.22
N VAL A 303 6.62 -11.30 14.41
CA VAL A 303 6.97 -12.23 15.48
C VAL A 303 7.58 -13.50 14.92
N GLY A 304 8.43 -14.15 15.72
CA GLY A 304 9.05 -15.42 15.37
C GLY A 304 10.16 -15.30 14.33
N PHE A 305 10.82 -14.13 14.25
CA PHE A 305 12.00 -13.96 13.41
C PHE A 305 13.10 -14.98 13.82
N PRO A 306 13.93 -15.51 12.89
CA PRO A 306 14.98 -16.45 13.25
C PRO A 306 15.87 -15.93 14.39
N GLY A 307 15.97 -16.71 15.46
CA GLY A 307 16.70 -16.37 16.67
C GLY A 307 15.94 -15.58 17.72
N GLU A 308 14.66 -15.24 17.52
CA GLU A 308 13.84 -14.49 18.51
C GLU A 308 13.55 -15.30 19.77
N THR A 309 14.05 -14.84 20.92
CA THR A 309 13.80 -15.45 22.23
C THR A 309 12.56 -14.86 22.90
N GLU A 310 12.12 -15.46 24.02
CA GLU A 310 11.01 -14.92 24.80
C GLU A 310 11.29 -13.50 25.30
N LYS A 311 12.53 -13.20 25.73
CA LYS A 311 12.91 -11.85 26.16
C LYS A 311 12.71 -10.82 25.04
N ASP A 312 13.12 -11.14 23.81
CA ASP A 312 12.97 -10.22 22.68
C ASP A 312 11.49 -9.98 22.31
N PHE A 313 10.66 -11.02 22.49
CA PHE A 313 9.23 -10.91 22.32
C PHE A 313 8.60 -10.03 23.41
N GLN A 314 9.02 -10.17 24.67
CA GLN A 314 8.59 -9.28 25.76
C GLN A 314 9.01 -7.82 25.52
N ASP A 315 10.22 -7.58 25.03
CA ASP A 315 10.64 -6.22 24.62
C ASP A 315 9.71 -5.66 23.52
N THR A 316 9.26 -6.51 22.60
CA THR A 316 8.30 -6.13 21.55
C THR A 316 6.95 -5.72 22.14
N LEU A 317 6.43 -6.46 23.11
CA LEU A 317 5.19 -6.12 23.81
C LEU A 317 5.34 -4.81 24.61
N ASP A 318 6.41 -4.64 25.39
CA ASP A 318 6.70 -3.40 26.14
C ASP A 318 6.78 -2.19 25.19
N LEU A 319 7.26 -2.36 23.95
CA LEU A 319 7.29 -1.24 22.99
C LEU A 319 5.88 -0.82 22.61
N MET A 320 5.04 -1.79 22.29
CA MET A 320 3.66 -1.55 21.90
C MET A 320 2.86 -0.92 23.04
N GLU A 321 3.10 -1.35 24.28
CA GLU A 321 2.50 -0.74 25.47
C GLU A 321 2.94 0.70 25.70
N ARG A 322 4.22 1.04 25.47
CA ARG A 322 4.69 2.42 25.60
C ARG A 322 4.19 3.33 24.48
N VAL A 323 4.21 2.81 23.25
CA VAL A 323 3.84 3.59 22.07
C VAL A 323 2.33 3.68 21.90
N GLN A 324 1.53 2.72 22.35
CA GLN A 324 0.05 2.77 22.23
C GLN A 324 -0.40 3.06 20.77
N PHE A 325 0.02 2.19 19.84
CA PHE A 325 -0.29 2.33 18.41
C PHE A 325 -1.79 2.35 18.14
N ASP A 326 -2.22 3.17 17.19
CA ASP A 326 -3.62 3.24 16.75
C ASP A 326 -4.08 2.00 15.99
N MET A 327 -3.14 1.34 15.32
CA MET A 327 -3.31 0.08 14.60
C MET A 327 -1.94 -0.54 14.33
N ALA A 328 -1.82 -1.85 14.45
CA ALA A 328 -0.63 -2.58 14.02
C ALA A 328 -1.01 -3.70 13.06
N PHE A 329 -0.30 -3.80 11.94
CA PHE A 329 -0.32 -5.01 11.13
C PHE A 329 0.72 -5.98 11.68
N SER A 330 0.22 -7.08 12.24
CA SER A 330 1.04 -8.12 12.85
C SER A 330 1.23 -9.29 11.88
N PHE A 331 2.44 -9.81 11.76
CA PHE A 331 2.76 -10.97 10.92
C PHE A 331 3.63 -11.96 11.67
N LYS A 332 3.47 -13.25 11.38
CA LYS A 332 4.49 -14.25 11.69
C LYS A 332 5.57 -14.25 10.62
N TYR A 333 6.82 -14.46 11.01
CA TYR A 333 7.91 -14.66 10.06
C TYR A 333 7.60 -15.84 9.12
N SER A 334 7.79 -15.60 7.83
CA SER A 334 7.68 -16.60 6.77
C SER A 334 8.94 -16.52 5.92
N ASP A 335 9.54 -17.68 5.69
CA ASP A 335 10.67 -17.81 4.78
C ASP A 335 10.32 -17.32 3.38
N ARG A 336 11.29 -16.63 2.78
CA ARG A 336 11.24 -16.15 1.40
C ARG A 336 12.56 -16.45 0.73
N GLU A 337 12.48 -17.22 -0.33
CA GLU A 337 13.63 -17.58 -1.14
C GLU A 337 14.42 -16.34 -1.58
N GLY A 338 15.75 -16.45 -1.57
CA GLY A 338 16.67 -15.37 -1.92
C GLY A 338 16.92 -14.32 -0.83
N THR A 339 16.24 -14.37 0.32
CA THR A 339 16.48 -13.43 1.43
C THR A 339 17.54 -13.95 2.40
N ARG A 340 18.28 -13.08 3.09
CA ARG A 340 19.29 -13.50 4.08
C ARG A 340 18.68 -14.33 5.20
N ALA A 341 17.50 -13.93 5.67
CA ALA A 341 16.79 -14.60 6.74
C ALA A 341 16.41 -16.03 6.37
N TYR A 342 16.15 -16.32 5.08
CA TYR A 342 15.88 -17.68 4.58
C TYR A 342 16.95 -18.69 5.02
N HIS A 343 18.23 -18.30 4.94
CA HIS A 343 19.37 -19.15 5.22
C HIS A 343 19.71 -19.26 6.72
N MET A 344 19.05 -18.50 7.60
CA MET A 344 19.27 -18.59 9.05
C MET A 344 18.69 -19.91 9.61
N THR A 345 19.46 -20.63 10.42
CA THR A 345 19.11 -21.97 10.93
C THR A 345 18.30 -21.98 12.21
N ASN A 346 18.42 -20.95 13.04
CA ASN A 346 17.77 -20.79 14.34
C ASN A 346 16.28 -20.38 14.24
N LYS A 347 15.49 -21.09 13.44
CA LYS A 347 14.07 -20.77 13.22
C LYS A 347 13.25 -21.01 14.50
N VAL A 348 12.34 -20.10 14.79
CA VAL A 348 11.33 -20.29 15.84
C VAL A 348 10.28 -21.31 15.37
N PRO A 349 9.86 -22.28 16.20
CA PRO A 349 8.81 -23.25 15.85
C PRO A 349 7.48 -22.56 15.49
N GLU A 350 6.73 -23.15 14.57
CA GLU A 350 5.50 -22.54 14.04
C GLU A 350 4.43 -22.32 15.12
N GLU A 351 4.27 -23.28 16.04
CA GLU A 351 3.36 -23.18 17.19
C GLU A 351 3.67 -21.97 18.06
N GLU A 352 4.96 -21.72 18.30
CA GLU A 352 5.42 -20.58 19.09
C GLU A 352 5.17 -19.25 18.36
N LYS A 353 5.36 -19.19 17.03
CA LYS A 353 5.00 -17.99 16.25
C LYS A 353 3.50 -17.70 16.33
N ILE A 354 2.66 -18.74 16.29
CA ILE A 354 1.20 -18.60 16.41
C ILE A 354 0.82 -18.08 17.80
N ARG A 355 1.41 -18.65 18.86
CA ARG A 355 1.21 -18.19 20.24
C ARG A 355 1.56 -16.71 20.39
N ARG A 356 2.78 -16.32 19.99
CA ARG A 356 3.25 -14.92 20.04
C ARG A 356 2.36 -13.97 19.26
N LEU A 357 1.95 -14.38 18.05
CA LEU A 357 1.07 -13.57 17.20
C LEU A 357 -0.28 -13.33 17.89
N SER A 358 -0.87 -14.36 18.51
CA SER A 358 -2.13 -14.25 19.24
C SER A 358 -2.03 -13.27 20.41
N VAL A 359 -1.00 -13.40 21.25
CA VAL A 359 -0.76 -12.51 22.40
C VAL A 359 -0.60 -11.06 21.94
N LEU A 360 0.21 -10.82 20.92
CA LEU A 360 0.43 -9.49 20.37
C LEU A 360 -0.85 -8.87 19.79
N GLN A 361 -1.65 -9.66 19.08
CA GLN A 361 -2.91 -9.21 18.49
C GLN A 361 -3.95 -8.85 19.56
N GLU A 362 -4.00 -9.61 20.66
CA GLU A 362 -4.87 -9.31 21.79
C GLU A 362 -4.48 -7.99 22.47
N LEU A 363 -3.18 -7.79 22.73
CA LEU A 363 -2.66 -6.53 23.25
C LEU A 363 -3.03 -5.35 22.34
N GLN A 364 -2.76 -5.45 21.04
CA GLN A 364 -3.07 -4.38 20.10
C GLN A 364 -4.58 -4.11 20.01
N LYS A 365 -5.41 -5.14 20.05
CA LYS A 365 -6.87 -5.00 20.02
C LYS A 365 -7.36 -4.16 21.21
N ASN A 366 -6.83 -4.42 22.41
CA ASN A 366 -7.18 -3.68 23.61
C ASN A 366 -6.76 -2.21 23.51
N ILE A 367 -5.52 -1.95 23.08
CA ILE A 367 -5.00 -0.59 22.83
C ILE A 367 -5.88 0.15 21.83
N THR A 368 -6.15 -0.44 20.66
CA THR A 368 -6.95 0.19 19.61
C THR A 368 -8.36 0.52 20.12
N LEU A 369 -9.01 -0.39 20.84
CA LEU A 369 -10.34 -0.18 21.37
C LEU A 369 -10.38 0.95 22.41
N GLU A 370 -9.39 1.02 23.31
CA GLU A 370 -9.29 2.09 24.29
C GLU A 370 -9.12 3.46 23.60
N LYS A 371 -8.25 3.55 22.60
CA LYS A 371 -8.07 4.79 21.82
C LYS A 371 -9.33 5.18 21.07
N ASN A 372 -10.02 4.22 20.44
CA ASN A 372 -11.28 4.49 19.76
C ASN A 372 -12.38 4.94 20.74
N ARG A 373 -12.45 4.38 21.95
CA ARG A 373 -13.39 4.80 23.00
C ARG A 373 -13.18 6.25 23.42
N LYS A 374 -11.93 6.72 23.49
CA LYS A 374 -11.60 8.14 23.78
C LYS A 374 -12.10 9.13 22.71
N MET A 375 -12.49 8.64 21.53
CA MET A 375 -13.07 9.45 20.47
C MET A 375 -14.59 9.60 20.59
N VAL A 376 -15.27 8.73 21.35
CA VAL A 376 -16.73 8.77 21.53
C VAL A 376 -17.13 10.09 22.19
N GLY A 377 -18.17 10.72 21.66
CA GLY A 377 -18.69 12.01 22.10
C GLY A 377 -18.03 13.22 21.41
N LYS A 378 -16.87 13.04 20.76
CA LYS A 378 -16.17 14.10 20.03
C LYS A 378 -16.61 14.17 18.57
N VAL A 379 -16.38 15.33 17.95
CA VAL A 379 -16.69 15.60 16.54
C VAL A 379 -15.40 15.58 15.74
N PHE A 380 -15.41 14.92 14.58
CA PHE A 380 -14.29 14.89 13.65
C PHE A 380 -14.77 15.18 12.23
N GLU A 381 -13.92 15.86 11.46
CA GLU A 381 -14.13 16.02 10.03
C GLU A 381 -13.84 14.72 9.28
N VAL A 382 -14.82 14.24 8.52
CA VAL A 382 -14.80 12.98 7.78
C VAL A 382 -14.94 13.26 6.29
N LEU A 383 -13.98 12.78 5.49
CA LEU A 383 -14.10 12.74 4.03
C LEU A 383 -15.00 11.56 3.66
N VAL A 384 -16.13 11.82 2.99
CA VAL A 384 -17.08 10.79 2.58
C VAL A 384 -16.57 10.07 1.34
N GLU A 385 -16.23 8.79 1.48
CA GLU A 385 -15.69 7.97 0.39
C GLU A 385 -16.78 7.20 -0.35
N GLY A 386 -17.89 6.87 0.31
CA GLY A 386 -18.94 6.07 -0.30
C GLY A 386 -19.93 5.48 0.70
N LYS A 387 -20.53 4.35 0.30
CA LYS A 387 -21.39 3.54 1.18
C LYS A 387 -20.56 2.61 2.06
N SER A 388 -21.06 2.31 3.25
CA SER A 388 -20.54 1.23 4.09
C SER A 388 -20.70 -0.13 3.40
N LYS A 389 -20.01 -1.15 3.93
CA LYS A 389 -20.01 -2.50 3.36
C LYS A 389 -21.40 -3.15 3.28
N ASP A 390 -22.30 -2.82 4.21
CA ASP A 390 -23.70 -3.26 4.23
C ASP A 390 -24.63 -2.39 3.37
N GLY A 391 -24.12 -1.27 2.82
CA GLY A 391 -24.87 -0.35 1.98
C GLY A 391 -25.85 0.57 2.73
N LEU A 392 -25.95 0.45 4.05
CA LEU A 392 -26.96 1.13 4.87
C LEU A 392 -26.51 2.50 5.40
N LEU A 393 -25.21 2.69 5.57
CA LEU A 393 -24.60 3.91 6.11
C LEU A 393 -23.67 4.53 5.07
N ARG A 394 -23.26 5.77 5.35
CA ARG A 394 -22.10 6.38 4.68
C ARG A 394 -20.82 5.95 5.37
N MET A 395 -19.75 5.85 4.60
CA MET A 395 -18.42 5.51 5.07
C MET A 395 -17.44 6.57 4.61
N GLY A 396 -16.57 6.97 5.53
CA GLY A 396 -15.53 7.94 5.27
C GLY A 396 -14.38 7.82 6.25
N ARG A 397 -13.39 8.71 6.10
CA ARG A 397 -12.19 8.72 6.94
C ARG A 397 -11.89 10.07 7.56
N THR A 398 -11.45 10.04 8.81
CA THR A 398 -10.87 11.20 9.50
C THR A 398 -9.43 11.46 9.06
N THR A 399 -8.88 12.64 9.38
CA THR A 399 -7.44 12.95 9.19
C THR A 399 -6.53 11.92 9.88
N ASN A 400 -6.95 11.34 10.99
CA ASN A 400 -6.27 10.27 11.72
C ASN A 400 -6.38 8.87 11.10
N ASN A 401 -6.95 8.76 9.89
CA ASN A 401 -7.13 7.51 9.15
C ASN A 401 -8.07 6.50 9.86
N LYS A 402 -8.99 6.99 10.70
CA LYS A 402 -10.04 6.16 11.30
C LYS A 402 -11.22 6.08 10.35
N ILE A 403 -11.70 4.86 10.10
CA ILE A 403 -12.91 4.62 9.32
C ILE A 403 -14.12 4.95 10.19
N VAL A 404 -15.02 5.79 9.68
CA VAL A 404 -16.26 6.17 10.34
C VAL A 404 -17.44 5.75 9.47
N ASN A 405 -18.36 4.98 10.04
CA ASN A 405 -19.64 4.66 9.40
C ASN A 405 -20.75 5.48 10.07
N PHE A 406 -21.47 6.31 9.32
CA PHE A 406 -22.39 7.27 9.92
C PHE A 406 -23.68 7.43 9.10
N ARG A 407 -24.74 7.88 9.78
CA ARG A 407 -26.02 8.21 9.16
C ARG A 407 -25.93 9.62 8.57
N CYS A 408 -26.42 9.76 7.35
CA CYS A 408 -26.56 11.05 6.68
C CYS A 408 -27.63 10.94 5.60
N ASP A 409 -28.61 11.85 5.64
CA ASP A 409 -29.73 11.85 4.68
C ASP A 409 -29.29 12.36 3.31
N HIS A 410 -28.34 13.29 3.28
CA HIS A 410 -27.83 13.94 2.07
C HIS A 410 -26.32 14.12 2.19
N SER A 411 -25.55 13.23 1.55
CA SER A 411 -24.11 13.43 1.41
C SER A 411 -23.64 12.86 0.08
N PRO A 412 -23.18 13.70 -0.85
CA PRO A 412 -22.45 13.24 -2.02
C PRO A 412 -21.07 12.75 -1.59
N GLU A 413 -20.58 11.74 -2.32
CA GLU A 413 -19.21 11.28 -2.20
C GLU A 413 -18.25 12.44 -2.53
N GLY A 414 -17.22 12.63 -1.72
CA GLY A 414 -16.24 13.73 -1.88
C GLY A 414 -16.43 14.91 -0.92
N ASP A 415 -17.54 14.95 -0.18
CA ASP A 415 -17.77 15.99 0.82
C ASP A 415 -17.00 15.74 2.12
N PHE A 416 -16.76 16.84 2.85
CA PHE A 416 -16.21 16.82 4.20
C PHE A 416 -17.33 17.15 5.18
N LEU A 417 -17.65 16.20 6.05
CA LEU A 417 -18.71 16.35 7.05
C LEU A 417 -18.16 16.26 8.45
N ASN A 418 -18.68 17.10 9.35
CA ASN A 418 -18.45 16.93 10.76
C ASN A 418 -19.33 15.78 11.27
N VAL A 419 -18.70 14.80 11.90
CA VAL A 419 -19.40 13.60 12.41
C VAL A 419 -19.09 13.47 13.90
N LYS A 420 -20.15 13.46 14.72
CA LYS A 420 -20.04 13.14 16.14
C LYS A 420 -19.96 11.63 16.30
N ILE A 421 -18.90 11.15 16.96
CA ILE A 421 -18.71 9.72 17.18
C ILE A 421 -19.62 9.25 18.32
N THR A 422 -20.41 8.22 18.07
CA THR A 422 -21.38 7.66 19.02
C THR A 422 -20.96 6.28 19.53
N GLU A 423 -20.22 5.52 18.73
CA GLU A 423 -19.79 4.16 19.09
C GLU A 423 -18.37 3.86 18.60
N ALA A 424 -17.60 3.15 19.43
CA ALA A 424 -16.27 2.66 19.11
C ALA A 424 -16.29 1.15 18.91
N LEU A 425 -15.94 0.70 17.70
CA LEU A 425 -15.66 -0.71 17.39
C LEU A 425 -14.14 -0.91 17.26
N ASN A 426 -13.68 -2.15 17.16
CA ASN A 426 -12.24 -2.45 17.06
C ASN A 426 -11.59 -1.85 15.81
N ASN A 427 -12.28 -1.89 14.66
CA ASN A 427 -11.68 -1.53 13.36
C ASN A 427 -12.36 -0.32 12.69
N SER A 428 -13.33 0.30 13.36
CA SER A 428 -14.11 1.41 12.83
C SER A 428 -14.83 2.14 13.95
N LEU A 429 -15.28 3.34 13.66
CA LEU A 429 -16.17 4.12 14.52
C LEU A 429 -17.56 4.18 13.89
N ARG A 430 -18.57 4.48 14.70
CA ARG A 430 -19.87 4.94 14.21
C ARG A 430 -20.20 6.31 14.73
N GLY A 431 -21.00 7.04 13.97
CA GLY A 431 -21.38 8.39 14.33
C GLY A 431 -22.61 8.89 13.58
N GLU A 432 -22.89 10.16 13.79
CA GLU A 432 -23.97 10.89 13.15
C GLU A 432 -23.41 12.22 12.63
N ALA A 433 -23.78 12.60 11.40
CA ALA A 433 -23.41 13.90 10.85
C ALA A 433 -24.05 15.01 11.70
N VAL A 434 -23.29 16.08 11.97
CA VAL A 434 -23.71 17.23 12.79
C VAL A 434 -23.61 18.55 12.07
#